data_AF-A0A5M4AY09-F1
#
_entry.id   AF-A0A5M4AY09-F1
#
_cell.length_a   1.000
_cell.length_b   1.000
_cell.length_c   1.000
_cell.angle_alpha   90.00
_cell.angle_beta   90.00
_cell.angle_gamma   90.00
#
_symmetry.space_group_name_H-M   'P 1'
#
loop_
_entity.id
_entity.type
_entity.pdbx_description
1 polymer ?
#
loop_
_entity_poly.entity_id
_entity_poly.type
_entity_poly.pdbx_seq_one_letter_code
_entity_poly.pdbx_strand_id
1 'polypeptide(L)'
;MKKYLLSFISYLLLIGLFIPSCTQDSPITDSPEKSKEGEMATAQLTEDLEAWEIDLYTLAKTEKLAYDLYNELKVMYPNNPVFAHTASSELVHWTRISNLIATYDNLNDPTRDDGGTAYGPGVFDDAEDDFTTFYSTLAGAKVDVLTALKAGYTVEALEILKVYVAVQSATTAQISEALAAYSCLEKAEPHHLKAYNWNLLKLDITYDISTASTDFAGIFTDDEVTQLQDLISSILEDQNSTFTGTTVCPGCGLGPFTNDCPCGLGPCGTDGTTTATLSDAELADLVLLVKVEKLAYDVYYTLGQTYTTPPILGNITEAENRHWKVLQNLFVKYGETDPTLDGSGLDLATGLYNDADMEEAYQEYVDYGVVSLLQAMETGTLIEQLELDKLNSALGNTTLPDLTTIYTNFISADGAHMTAFENHTN
;
A
#
# COMPACT_ATOMS: atom_id res chain seq x y z
N MET A 1 -36.34 -11.06 30.44
CA MET A 1 -35.75 -11.56 31.71
C MET A 1 -34.61 -12.50 31.34
N LYS A 2 -33.41 -12.22 31.88
CA LYS A 2 -32.10 -12.82 31.57
C LYS A 2 -32.02 -14.36 31.58
N LYS A 3 -31.08 -14.88 30.77
CA LYS A 3 -30.11 -16.00 30.93
C LYS A 3 -30.01 -16.77 29.59
N TYR A 4 -28.85 -17.12 29.02
CA TYR A 4 -27.72 -17.94 29.51
C TYR A 4 -26.46 -17.60 28.66
N LEU A 5 -25.26 -17.34 29.21
CA LEU A 5 -24.25 -18.24 29.80
C LEU A 5 -23.16 -18.70 28.78
N LEU A 6 -22.00 -18.04 28.86
CA LEU A 6 -20.60 -18.51 28.75
C LEU A 6 -20.23 -19.78 27.96
N SER A 7 -19.18 -19.59 27.14
CA SER A 7 -18.02 -20.46 26.89
C SER A 7 -18.19 -21.66 25.94
N PHE A 8 -17.50 -21.57 24.80
CA PHE A 8 -16.65 -22.66 24.31
C PHE A 8 -15.39 -22.07 23.69
N ILE A 9 -14.28 -22.19 24.43
CA ILE A 9 -12.93 -22.16 23.89
C ILE A 9 -12.78 -23.41 23.02
N SER A 10 -12.45 -23.25 21.74
CA SER A 10 -11.84 -24.33 20.95
C SER A 10 -10.58 -23.81 20.30
N TYR A 11 -9.47 -24.37 20.76
CA TYR A 11 -8.14 -24.22 20.24
C TYR A 11 -8.08 -24.97 18.90
N LEU A 12 -8.01 -24.26 17.78
CA LEU A 12 -7.60 -24.85 16.51
C LEU A 12 -6.21 -24.30 16.16
N LEU A 13 -5.20 -25.12 16.43
CA LEU A 13 -3.94 -25.08 15.71
C LEU A 13 -4.26 -25.18 14.21
N LEU A 14 -4.09 -24.09 13.49
CA LEU A 14 -3.91 -24.12 12.05
C LEU A 14 -2.59 -23.41 11.76
N ILE A 15 -1.67 -24.24 11.26
CA ILE A 15 -0.38 -23.88 10.70
C ILE A 15 -0.69 -22.93 9.53
N GLY A 16 -0.65 -21.63 9.80
CA GLY A 16 -0.76 -20.59 8.79
C GLY A 16 0.60 -20.42 8.14
N LEU A 17 0.70 -20.82 6.88
CA LEU A 17 1.73 -20.33 5.97
C LEU A 17 1.66 -18.81 6.00
N PHE A 18 2.66 -18.20 6.63
CA PHE A 18 2.90 -16.76 6.61
C PHE A 18 3.00 -16.32 5.15
N ILE A 19 1.95 -15.71 4.62
CA ILE A 19 2.05 -14.80 3.50
C ILE A 19 2.24 -13.43 4.15
N PRO A 20 3.43 -12.84 4.11
CA PRO A 20 3.65 -11.53 4.70
C PRO A 20 3.15 -10.47 3.72
N SER A 21 1.82 -10.29 3.65
CA SER A 21 1.27 -9.01 3.22
C SER A 21 1.45 -8.03 4.38
N CYS A 22 1.67 -6.76 4.07
CA CYS A 22 1.84 -5.66 5.03
C CYS A 22 0.57 -5.35 5.85
N THR A 23 -0.35 -6.30 5.96
CA THR A 23 -1.70 -6.19 6.52
C THR A 23 -1.76 -6.60 8.00
N GLN A 24 -0.63 -6.90 8.64
CA GLN A 24 -0.60 -7.14 10.09
C GLN A 24 -0.39 -5.81 10.82
N ASP A 25 -1.47 -5.03 10.94
CA ASP A 25 -1.53 -3.96 11.93
C ASP A 25 -1.50 -4.60 13.33
N SER A 26 -0.32 -4.61 13.95
CA SER A 26 -0.28 -4.52 15.41
C SER A 26 -0.46 -3.04 15.73
N PRO A 27 -1.52 -2.66 16.44
CA PRO A 27 -1.68 -1.26 16.82
C PRO A 27 -0.49 -0.90 17.73
N ILE A 28 0.26 0.14 17.38
CA ILE A 28 1.27 0.73 18.25
C ILE A 28 0.49 1.45 19.36
N THR A 29 0.10 0.72 20.41
CA THR A 29 -0.76 1.23 21.48
C THR A 29 -0.02 1.76 22.70
N ASP A 30 1.30 1.87 22.68
CA ASP A 30 2.05 2.47 23.80
C ASP A 30 3.05 3.50 23.28
N SER A 31 2.86 4.77 23.65
CA SER A 31 3.93 5.77 23.61
C SER A 31 5.10 5.27 24.48
N PRO A 32 6.32 5.08 23.95
CA PRO A 32 7.40 4.54 24.74
C PRO A 32 7.86 5.51 25.84
N GLU A 33 8.19 4.92 26.98
CA GLU A 33 8.68 5.58 28.19
C GLU A 33 10.04 6.26 27.93
N LYS A 34 10.17 7.53 28.35
CA LYS A 34 11.41 8.33 28.24
C LYS A 34 12.60 7.63 28.89
N SER A 35 13.66 7.36 28.14
CA SER A 35 15.02 7.23 28.69
C SER A 35 15.93 8.36 28.20
N LYS A 36 16.09 9.39 29.03
CA LYS A 36 17.26 10.28 28.98
C LYS A 36 18.33 9.72 29.92
N GLU A 37 19.57 9.58 29.46
CA GLU A 37 20.79 10.13 30.11
C GLU A 37 22.08 9.73 29.37
N GLY A 38 22.83 10.73 28.91
CA GLY A 38 24.21 10.60 28.41
C GLY A 38 24.70 11.91 27.80
N GLU A 39 25.64 12.59 28.47
CA GLU A 39 26.10 13.97 28.21
C GLU A 39 26.79 14.23 26.86
N MET A 40 26.56 15.45 26.37
CA MET A 40 27.02 16.14 25.16
C MET A 40 28.55 16.31 25.00
N ALA A 41 28.98 16.50 23.73
CA ALA A 41 30.00 17.51 23.39
C ALA A 41 29.95 17.98 21.90
N THR A 42 29.17 19.04 21.64
CA THR A 42 29.42 20.22 20.78
C THR A 42 30.01 20.08 19.35
N ALA A 43 29.22 20.41 18.31
CA ALA A 43 29.17 21.77 17.71
C ALA A 43 28.50 21.81 16.30
N GLN A 44 27.56 22.76 16.16
CA GLN A 44 27.11 23.49 14.93
C GLN A 44 25.94 22.92 14.09
N LEU A 45 24.72 23.20 14.59
CA LEU A 45 23.47 23.49 13.85
C LEU A 45 22.95 22.42 12.87
N THR A 46 23.16 21.16 13.27
CA THR A 46 22.49 19.93 12.84
C THR A 46 22.20 19.09 14.09
N GLU A 47 21.61 19.69 15.13
CA GLU A 47 21.40 19.07 16.44
C GLU A 47 19.98 18.46 16.52
N ASP A 48 19.74 17.17 16.71
CA ASP A 48 20.63 15.99 16.84
C ASP A 48 19.81 14.77 16.35
N LEU A 49 19.65 14.59 15.04
CA LEU A 49 19.03 13.35 14.55
C LEU A 49 20.03 12.19 14.70
N GLU A 50 19.61 11.11 15.35
CA GLU A 50 20.37 9.87 15.38
C GLU A 50 20.43 9.26 13.98
N ALA A 51 21.43 8.41 13.72
CA ALA A 51 21.61 7.82 12.39
C ALA A 51 20.35 7.10 11.86
N TRP A 52 19.60 6.42 12.75
CA TRP A 52 18.36 5.74 12.36
C TRP A 52 17.21 6.73 12.06
N GLU A 53 17.18 7.92 12.67
CA GLU A 53 16.19 8.96 12.37
C GLU A 53 16.48 9.58 11.00
N ILE A 54 17.75 9.78 10.66
CA ILE A 54 18.17 10.23 9.32
C ILE A 54 17.75 9.21 8.25
N ASP A 55 17.97 7.92 8.52
CA ASP A 55 17.58 6.86 7.59
C ASP A 55 16.06 6.70 7.50
N LEU A 56 15.32 6.93 8.60
CA LEU A 56 13.85 6.98 8.61
C LEU A 56 13.32 8.11 7.72
N TYR A 57 13.91 9.31 7.82
CA TYR A 57 13.55 10.44 6.95
C TYR A 57 13.88 10.18 5.49
N THR A 58 15.04 9.58 5.24
CA THR A 58 15.44 9.17 3.89
C THR A 58 14.46 8.17 3.31
N LEU A 59 14.02 7.20 4.11
CA LEU A 59 13.03 6.21 3.70
C LEU A 59 11.68 6.87 3.38
N ALA A 60 11.17 7.76 4.25
CA ALA A 60 9.92 8.50 3.99
C ALA A 60 9.94 9.25 2.65
N LYS A 61 11.05 9.93 2.35
CA LYS A 61 11.25 10.64 1.07
C LYS A 61 11.33 9.68 -0.11
N THR A 62 11.92 8.49 0.08
CA THR A 62 12.03 7.47 -0.96
C THR A 62 10.67 6.90 -1.33
N GLU A 63 9.88 6.46 -0.35
CA GLU A 63 8.53 5.92 -0.58
C GLU A 63 7.61 6.98 -1.21
N LYS A 64 7.69 8.24 -0.76
CA LYS A 64 6.93 9.34 -1.38
C LYS A 64 7.38 9.60 -2.80
N LEU A 65 8.70 9.61 -3.07
CA LEU A 65 9.23 9.80 -4.42
C LEU A 65 8.68 8.73 -5.37
N ALA A 66 8.65 7.48 -4.94
CA ALA A 66 8.11 6.36 -5.70
C ALA A 66 6.60 6.52 -5.91
N TYR A 67 5.82 6.77 -4.84
CA TYR A 67 4.39 7.06 -4.91
C TYR A 67 4.06 8.19 -5.90
N ASP A 68 4.76 9.32 -5.80
CA ASP A 68 4.56 10.48 -6.67
C ASP A 68 4.84 10.14 -8.13
N LEU A 69 5.95 9.43 -8.41
CA LEU A 69 6.33 9.04 -9.76
C LEU A 69 5.29 8.08 -10.35
N TYR A 70 4.88 7.05 -9.60
CA TYR A 70 3.96 6.03 -10.11
C TYR A 70 2.53 6.55 -10.28
N ASN A 71 2.10 7.53 -9.49
CA ASN A 71 0.82 8.22 -9.73
C ASN A 71 0.81 9.01 -11.04
N GLU A 72 1.94 9.59 -11.44
CA GLU A 72 2.02 10.23 -12.75
C GLU A 72 2.12 9.18 -13.88
N LEU A 73 2.92 8.13 -13.69
CA LEU A 73 3.12 7.09 -14.70
C LEU A 73 1.85 6.27 -14.96
N LYS A 74 1.04 5.97 -13.94
CA LYS A 74 -0.23 5.25 -14.12
C LYS A 74 -1.23 6.04 -14.97
N VAL A 75 -1.25 7.37 -14.83
CA VAL A 75 -2.10 8.26 -15.65
C VAL A 75 -1.60 8.33 -17.09
N MET A 76 -0.28 8.35 -17.28
CA MET A 76 0.33 8.41 -18.61
C MET A 76 0.25 7.08 -19.37
N TYR A 77 0.35 5.97 -18.66
CA TYR A 77 0.37 4.61 -19.21
C TYR A 77 -0.71 3.73 -18.58
N PRO A 78 -2.01 4.05 -18.73
CA PRO A 78 -3.10 3.35 -18.06
C PRO A 78 -3.24 1.88 -18.50
N ASN A 79 -2.69 1.53 -19.67
CA ASN A 79 -2.67 0.14 -20.16
C ASN A 79 -1.50 -0.69 -19.61
N ASN A 80 -0.62 -0.09 -18.78
CA ASN A 80 0.46 -0.80 -18.11
C ASN A 80 0.16 -0.88 -16.60
N PRO A 81 -0.45 -1.99 -16.15
CA PRO A 81 -0.97 -2.07 -14.78
C PRO A 81 0.12 -2.02 -13.70
N VAL A 82 1.39 -2.31 -14.04
CA VAL A 82 2.50 -2.28 -13.07
C VAL A 82 2.56 -0.93 -12.33
N PHE A 83 2.40 0.19 -13.03
CA PHE A 83 2.48 1.52 -12.40
C PHE A 83 1.32 1.77 -11.44
N ALA A 84 0.10 1.33 -11.77
CA ALA A 84 -1.07 1.52 -10.90
C ALA A 84 -0.97 0.67 -9.63
N HIS A 85 -0.50 -0.57 -9.78
CA HIS A 85 -0.33 -1.49 -8.66
C HIS A 85 0.81 -1.05 -7.74
N THR A 86 1.97 -0.69 -8.29
CA THR A 86 3.08 -0.17 -7.51
C THR A 86 2.69 1.14 -6.82
N ALA A 87 2.05 2.10 -7.50
CA ALA A 87 1.55 3.33 -6.85
C ALA A 87 0.63 3.05 -5.65
N SER A 88 -0.19 2.00 -5.73
CA SER A 88 -1.08 1.63 -4.63
C SER A 88 -0.31 1.02 -3.46
N SER A 89 0.76 0.26 -3.73
CA SER A 89 1.64 -0.27 -2.70
C SER A 89 2.47 0.83 -2.04
N GLU A 90 3.04 1.76 -2.81
CA GLU A 90 3.84 2.85 -2.25
C GLU A 90 3.04 3.82 -1.38
N LEU A 91 1.73 3.95 -1.64
CA LEU A 91 0.87 4.70 -0.72
C LEU A 91 0.88 4.06 0.67
N VAL A 92 0.83 2.72 0.74
CA VAL A 92 0.83 1.97 2.00
C VAL A 92 2.19 2.11 2.68
N HIS A 93 3.28 1.95 1.94
CA HIS A 93 4.62 2.07 2.50
C HIS A 93 4.90 3.47 3.02
N TRP A 94 4.67 4.50 2.18
CA TRP A 94 4.84 5.89 2.57
C TRP A 94 3.98 6.24 3.79
N THR A 95 2.68 5.86 3.80
CA THR A 95 1.80 6.09 4.94
C THR A 95 2.31 5.41 6.20
N ARG A 96 2.84 4.18 6.09
CA ARG A 96 3.39 3.44 7.23
C ARG A 96 4.61 4.15 7.82
N ILE A 97 5.50 4.65 6.97
CA ILE A 97 6.69 5.39 7.41
C ILE A 97 6.31 6.75 8.00
N SER A 98 5.40 7.50 7.37
CA SER A 98 4.84 8.75 7.92
C SER A 98 4.19 8.53 9.28
N ASN A 99 3.41 7.45 9.45
CA ASN A 99 2.77 7.11 10.72
C ASN A 99 3.81 6.78 11.79
N LEU A 100 4.90 6.08 11.44
CA LEU A 100 6.00 5.84 12.38
C LEU A 100 6.64 7.16 12.81
N ILE A 101 6.95 8.08 11.89
CA ILE A 101 7.50 9.40 12.22
C ILE A 101 6.59 10.14 13.19
N ALA A 102 5.27 10.12 12.95
CA ALA A 102 4.28 10.78 13.80
C ALA A 102 4.20 10.20 15.22
N THR A 103 4.79 9.04 15.51
CA THR A 103 4.88 8.50 16.87
C THR A 103 5.96 9.17 17.73
N TYR A 104 6.86 9.95 17.12
CA TYR A 104 7.97 10.62 17.80
C TYR A 104 7.74 12.13 17.88
N ASP A 105 7.59 12.66 19.10
CA ASP A 105 7.33 14.09 19.36
C ASP A 105 8.43 15.04 18.81
N ASN A 106 9.64 14.54 18.59
CA ASN A 106 10.80 15.30 18.13
C ASN A 106 11.03 15.24 16.61
N LEU A 107 10.21 14.48 15.88
CA LEU A 107 10.37 14.30 14.44
C LEU A 107 9.29 15.05 13.67
N ASN A 108 9.69 15.66 12.55
CA ASN A 108 8.82 16.32 11.58
C ASN A 108 8.94 15.55 10.27
N ASP A 109 7.81 15.11 9.71
CA ASP A 109 7.78 14.36 8.46
C ASP A 109 8.30 15.22 7.30
N PRO A 110 9.44 14.84 6.65
CA PRO A 110 10.04 15.62 5.57
C PRO A 110 9.20 15.63 4.28
N THR A 111 8.07 14.93 4.29
CA THR A 111 7.16 14.80 3.15
C THR A 111 5.89 15.65 3.28
N ARG A 112 5.73 16.37 4.39
CA ARG A 112 4.51 17.12 4.75
C ARG A 112 4.85 18.53 5.25
N ASP A 113 3.90 19.45 5.07
CA ASP A 113 3.99 20.78 5.66
C ASP A 113 3.70 20.79 7.17
N ASP A 114 3.90 21.93 7.82
CA ASP A 114 3.64 22.13 9.26
C ASP A 114 2.19 21.81 9.66
N GLY A 115 1.26 21.77 8.71
CA GLY A 115 -0.14 21.40 8.90
C GLY A 115 -0.44 19.91 8.72
N GLY A 116 0.59 19.09 8.43
CA GLY A 116 0.45 17.67 8.13
C GLY A 116 -0.02 17.36 6.70
N THR A 117 -0.14 18.38 5.84
CA THR A 117 -0.54 18.18 4.44
C THR A 117 0.65 17.71 3.63
N ALA A 118 0.50 16.65 2.87
CA ALA A 118 1.56 16.17 1.99
C ALA A 118 1.95 17.21 0.94
N TYR A 119 3.26 17.37 0.73
CA TYR A 119 3.77 18.18 -0.36
C TYR A 119 3.36 17.59 -1.72
N GLY A 120 3.28 18.46 -2.73
CA GLY A 120 2.96 18.04 -4.10
C GLY A 120 3.99 17.07 -4.71
N PRO A 121 3.71 16.52 -5.90
CA PRO A 121 4.59 15.56 -6.54
C PRO A 121 6.03 16.07 -6.71
N GLY A 122 6.99 15.30 -6.20
CA GLY A 122 8.42 15.63 -6.28
C GLY A 122 8.87 16.79 -5.39
N VAL A 123 8.05 17.20 -4.44
CA VAL A 123 8.36 18.25 -3.46
C VAL A 123 8.54 17.63 -2.07
N PHE A 124 9.54 18.11 -1.35
CA PHE A 124 9.94 17.70 0.00
C PHE A 124 10.19 18.94 0.88
N ASP A 125 10.60 18.73 2.12
CA ASP A 125 10.85 19.77 3.13
C ASP A 125 11.97 20.76 2.76
N ASP A 126 13.00 20.32 2.02
CA ASP A 126 14.04 21.18 1.46
C ASP A 126 14.02 21.17 -0.08
N ALA A 127 13.95 22.37 -0.66
CA ALA A 127 13.97 22.55 -2.12
C ALA A 127 15.34 22.20 -2.73
N GLU A 128 16.41 22.23 -1.92
CA GLU A 128 17.76 21.83 -2.32
C GLU A 128 18.07 20.36 -1.95
N ASP A 129 17.05 19.59 -1.55
CA ASP A 129 17.21 18.16 -1.28
C ASP A 129 17.57 17.40 -2.56
N ASP A 130 18.51 16.45 -2.43
CA ASP A 130 18.86 15.50 -3.47
C ASP A 130 17.61 14.77 -4.01
N PHE A 131 16.60 14.49 -3.17
CA PHE A 131 15.35 13.86 -3.59
C PHE A 131 14.52 14.68 -4.60
N THR A 132 14.56 16.01 -4.51
CA THR A 132 13.93 16.89 -5.51
C THR A 132 14.64 16.75 -6.87
N THR A 133 15.96 16.62 -6.84
CA THR A 133 16.79 16.39 -8.03
C THR A 133 16.61 14.97 -8.59
N PHE A 134 16.51 13.97 -7.71
CA PHE A 134 16.26 12.58 -8.08
C PHE A 134 14.92 12.45 -8.78
N TYR A 135 13.86 13.01 -8.18
CA TYR A 135 12.54 13.03 -8.78
C TYR A 135 12.56 13.70 -10.15
N SER A 136 13.18 14.86 -10.28
CA SER A 136 13.29 15.56 -11.57
C SER A 136 13.99 14.73 -12.65
N THR A 137 15.02 13.96 -12.26
CA THR A 137 15.76 13.06 -13.15
C THR A 137 14.87 11.90 -13.61
N LEU A 138 14.18 11.23 -12.67
CA LEU A 138 13.29 10.11 -12.94
C LEU A 138 12.03 10.52 -13.71
N ALA A 139 11.47 11.69 -13.40
CA ALA A 139 10.36 12.29 -14.12
C ALA A 139 10.71 12.58 -15.60
N GLY A 140 12.00 12.69 -15.94
CA GLY A 140 12.48 12.71 -17.32
C GLY A 140 12.13 11.45 -18.12
N ALA A 141 11.80 10.33 -17.45
CA ALA A 141 11.37 9.08 -18.08
C ALA A 141 9.95 9.10 -18.65
N LYS A 142 9.19 10.17 -18.40
CA LYS A 142 7.82 10.39 -18.91
C LYS A 142 7.77 10.69 -20.42
N VAL A 143 8.52 9.91 -21.20
CA VAL A 143 8.70 10.06 -22.65
C VAL A 143 8.14 8.87 -23.42
N ASP A 144 8.35 7.66 -22.91
CA ASP A 144 7.79 6.41 -23.44
C ASP A 144 7.75 5.32 -22.35
N VAL A 145 6.98 4.26 -22.61
CA VAL A 145 6.74 3.19 -21.63
C VAL A 145 8.01 2.40 -21.29
N LEU A 146 8.96 2.24 -22.21
CA LEU A 146 10.21 1.51 -21.93
C LEU A 146 11.09 2.32 -20.98
N THR A 147 11.24 3.62 -21.24
CA THR A 147 11.97 4.53 -20.35
C THR A 147 11.30 4.61 -18.98
N ALA A 148 9.97 4.62 -18.92
CA ALA A 148 9.23 4.56 -17.66
C ALA A 148 9.44 3.25 -16.88
N LEU A 149 9.48 2.09 -17.55
CA LEU A 149 9.78 0.80 -16.91
C LEU A 149 11.21 0.76 -16.34
N LYS A 150 12.18 1.37 -17.04
CA LYS A 150 13.55 1.53 -16.55
C LYS A 150 13.64 2.46 -15.35
N ALA A 151 12.86 3.54 -15.34
CA ALA A 151 12.76 4.42 -14.17
C ALA A 151 12.19 3.69 -12.97
N GLY A 152 11.13 2.88 -13.17
CA GLY A 152 10.59 2.02 -12.12
C GLY A 152 11.66 1.09 -11.54
N TYR A 153 12.37 0.32 -12.38
CA TYR A 153 13.49 -0.52 -11.92
C TYR A 153 14.53 0.27 -11.08
N THR A 154 14.86 1.49 -11.52
CA THR A 154 15.82 2.37 -10.83
C THR A 154 15.30 2.81 -9.46
N VAL A 155 14.01 3.14 -9.35
CA VAL A 155 13.36 3.53 -8.09
C VAL A 155 13.32 2.36 -7.13
N GLU A 156 12.91 1.17 -7.57
CA GLU A 156 12.88 -0.01 -6.69
C GLU A 156 14.27 -0.41 -6.19
N ALA A 157 15.31 -0.19 -7.00
CA ALA A 157 16.69 -0.38 -6.57
C ALA A 157 17.09 0.64 -5.49
N LEU A 158 16.64 1.89 -5.59
CA LEU A 158 16.84 2.92 -4.57
C LEU A 158 16.12 2.52 -3.27
N GLU A 159 14.87 2.06 -3.34
CA GLU A 159 14.08 1.62 -2.19
C GLU A 159 14.75 0.44 -1.48
N ILE A 160 15.17 -0.60 -2.21
CA ILE A 160 15.92 -1.73 -1.64
C ILE A 160 17.16 -1.27 -0.87
N LEU A 161 17.92 -0.31 -1.43
CA LEU A 161 19.10 0.23 -0.76
C LEU A 161 18.74 0.99 0.52
N LYS A 162 17.74 1.88 0.45
CA LYS A 162 17.37 2.73 1.60
C LYS A 162 16.71 1.92 2.71
N VAL A 163 15.90 0.91 2.38
CA VAL A 163 15.39 -0.07 3.34
C VAL A 163 16.54 -0.83 4.00
N TYR A 164 17.50 -1.34 3.23
CA TYR A 164 18.67 -2.04 3.78
C TYR A 164 19.45 -1.17 4.77
N VAL A 165 19.71 0.10 4.42
CA VAL A 165 20.43 1.03 5.31
C VAL A 165 19.62 1.32 6.58
N ALA A 166 18.31 1.61 6.46
CA ALA A 166 17.44 1.90 7.59
C ALA A 166 17.29 0.72 8.57
N VAL A 167 17.22 -0.51 8.06
CA VAL A 167 17.20 -1.73 8.90
C VAL A 167 18.48 -1.85 9.71
N GLN A 168 19.65 -1.57 9.10
CA GLN A 168 20.94 -1.68 9.77
C GLN A 168 21.12 -0.63 10.87
N SER A 169 20.73 0.62 10.63
CA SER A 169 20.82 1.68 11.63
C SER A 169 19.81 1.50 12.77
N ALA A 170 18.55 1.15 12.47
CA ALA A 170 17.55 0.84 13.48
C ALA A 170 17.93 -0.38 14.33
N THR A 171 18.53 -1.41 13.71
CA THR A 171 19.07 -2.57 14.46
C THR A 171 20.18 -2.14 15.41
N THR A 172 21.09 -1.29 14.94
CA THR A 172 22.21 -0.78 15.76
C THR A 172 21.70 0.07 16.94
N ALA A 173 20.69 0.90 16.70
CA ALA A 173 20.04 1.73 17.70
C ALA A 173 19.01 0.98 18.57
N GLN A 174 18.70 -0.29 18.24
CA GLN A 174 17.73 -1.15 18.92
C GLN A 174 16.28 -0.59 18.90
N ILE A 175 15.87 0.00 17.78
CA ILE A 175 14.54 0.60 17.59
C ILE A 175 13.58 -0.46 17.02
N SER A 176 12.94 -1.22 17.91
CA SER A 176 12.14 -2.39 17.56
C SER A 176 10.89 -2.09 16.73
N GLU A 177 10.28 -0.93 16.97
CA GLU A 177 9.10 -0.41 16.29
C GLU A 177 9.43 0.01 14.85
N ALA A 178 10.61 0.60 14.62
CA ALA A 178 11.11 0.89 13.28
C ALA A 178 11.38 -0.41 12.51
N LEU A 179 12.01 -1.40 13.14
CA LEU A 179 12.21 -2.72 12.51
C LEU A 179 10.88 -3.40 12.16
N ALA A 180 9.87 -3.29 13.02
CA ALA A 180 8.53 -3.78 12.71
C ALA A 180 7.94 -3.03 11.49
N ALA A 181 8.15 -1.71 11.41
CA ALA A 181 7.76 -0.86 10.27
C ALA A 181 8.50 -1.20 8.97
N TYR A 182 9.78 -1.60 9.04
CA TYR A 182 10.58 -1.92 7.86
C TYR A 182 10.37 -3.35 7.35
N SER A 183 9.95 -4.28 8.22
CA SER A 183 9.77 -5.69 7.86
C SER A 183 8.74 -5.97 6.75
N CYS A 184 7.89 -5.00 6.45
CA CYS A 184 7.00 -5.00 5.29
C CYS A 184 7.78 -4.67 4.01
N LEU A 185 8.48 -3.52 4.03
CA LEU A 185 9.25 -3.00 2.91
C LEU A 185 10.38 -3.97 2.52
N GLU A 186 11.07 -4.58 3.50
CA GLU A 186 12.09 -5.63 3.25
C GLU A 186 11.59 -6.80 2.39
N LYS A 187 10.27 -6.99 2.34
CA LYS A 187 9.62 -8.03 1.52
C LYS A 187 9.00 -7.44 0.27
N ALA A 188 8.39 -6.26 0.35
CA ALA A 188 7.68 -5.63 -0.75
C ALA A 188 8.61 -5.13 -1.86
N GLU A 189 9.69 -4.38 -1.54
CA GLU A 189 10.56 -3.79 -2.58
C GLU A 189 11.21 -4.84 -3.51
N PRO A 190 11.67 -6.00 -3.01
CA PRO A 190 12.11 -7.07 -3.89
C PRO A 190 11.02 -7.54 -4.87
N HIS A 191 9.75 -7.53 -4.49
CA HIS A 191 8.65 -7.91 -5.38
C HIS A 191 8.41 -6.85 -6.47
N HIS A 192 8.52 -5.57 -6.15
CA HIS A 192 8.40 -4.50 -7.12
C HIS A 192 9.58 -4.49 -8.11
N LEU A 193 10.83 -4.61 -7.63
CA LEU A 193 12.00 -4.71 -8.51
C LEU A 193 11.85 -5.88 -9.50
N LYS A 194 11.40 -7.03 -8.99
CA LYS A 194 11.06 -8.19 -9.81
C LYS A 194 9.99 -7.85 -10.85
N ALA A 195 8.94 -7.13 -10.49
CA ALA A 195 7.89 -6.73 -11.42
C ALA A 195 8.42 -5.86 -12.57
N TYR A 196 9.28 -4.88 -12.30
CA TYR A 196 9.88 -4.05 -13.34
C TYR A 196 10.87 -4.83 -14.21
N ASN A 197 11.74 -5.64 -13.60
CA ASN A 197 12.66 -6.48 -14.35
C ASN A 197 11.91 -7.43 -15.31
N TRP A 198 10.80 -8.03 -14.87
CA TRP A 198 9.96 -8.86 -15.75
C TRP A 198 9.38 -8.08 -16.93
N ASN A 199 8.90 -6.86 -16.72
CA ASN A 199 8.37 -6.06 -17.81
C ASN A 199 9.45 -5.68 -18.83
N LEU A 200 10.69 -5.46 -18.38
CA LEU A 200 11.84 -5.26 -19.27
C LEU A 200 12.20 -6.54 -20.04
N LEU A 201 12.26 -7.69 -19.35
CA LEU A 201 12.55 -8.98 -19.99
C LEU A 201 11.50 -9.39 -21.05
N LYS A 202 10.22 -9.08 -20.85
CA LYS A 202 9.16 -9.30 -21.88
C LYS A 202 9.40 -8.52 -23.16
N LEU A 203 10.12 -7.40 -23.06
CA LEU A 203 10.51 -6.58 -24.20
C LEU A 203 11.88 -6.99 -24.77
N ASP A 204 12.41 -8.14 -24.35
CA ASP A 204 13.75 -8.63 -24.69
C ASP A 204 14.87 -7.66 -24.24
N ILE A 205 14.63 -6.95 -23.13
CA ILE A 205 15.58 -6.02 -22.52
C ILE A 205 16.12 -6.63 -21.22
N THR A 206 17.41 -6.89 -21.18
CA THR A 206 18.15 -7.10 -19.93
C THR A 206 18.58 -5.75 -19.37
N TYR A 207 18.32 -5.53 -18.09
CA TYR A 207 18.64 -4.27 -17.41
C TYR A 207 19.26 -4.55 -16.05
N ASP A 208 20.38 -3.90 -15.75
CA ASP A 208 21.12 -4.08 -14.50
C ASP A 208 21.36 -2.72 -13.82
N ILE A 209 21.85 -2.76 -12.58
CA ILE A 209 22.04 -1.54 -11.79
C ILE A 209 23.12 -0.62 -12.37
N SER A 210 24.14 -1.16 -13.04
CA SER A 210 25.17 -0.35 -13.70
C SER A 210 24.59 0.45 -14.86
N THR A 211 23.72 -0.18 -15.65
CA THR A 211 22.99 0.48 -16.74
C THR A 211 21.97 1.47 -16.20
N ALA A 212 21.24 1.13 -15.13
CA ALA A 212 20.30 2.03 -14.46
C ALA A 212 20.98 3.30 -13.93
N SER A 213 22.13 3.17 -13.26
CA SER A 213 22.94 4.30 -12.80
C SER A 213 23.45 5.19 -13.94
N THR A 214 23.70 4.60 -15.12
CA THR A 214 24.08 5.37 -16.32
C THR A 214 22.89 6.10 -16.94
N ASP A 215 21.75 5.42 -17.10
CA ASP A 215 20.53 5.98 -17.70
C ASP A 215 19.93 7.10 -16.83
N PHE A 216 20.03 6.96 -15.50
CA PHE A 216 19.55 7.93 -14.50
C PHE A 216 20.71 8.42 -13.63
N ALA A 217 21.63 9.14 -14.28
CA ALA A 217 22.84 9.64 -13.63
C ALA A 217 22.53 10.54 -12.42
N GLY A 218 23.29 10.34 -11.34
CA GLY A 218 23.17 11.13 -10.11
C GLY A 218 22.30 10.51 -9.02
N ILE A 219 21.53 9.45 -9.32
CA ILE A 219 20.72 8.74 -8.31
C ILE A 219 21.58 7.91 -7.36
N PHE A 220 22.62 7.26 -7.88
CA PHE A 220 23.50 6.37 -7.13
C PHE A 220 24.95 6.81 -7.20
N THR A 221 25.67 6.67 -6.09
CA THR A 221 27.13 6.71 -6.06
C THR A 221 27.74 5.38 -6.55
N ASP A 222 29.01 5.39 -6.95
CA ASP A 222 29.72 4.17 -7.40
C ASP A 222 29.75 3.07 -6.31
N ASP A 223 29.86 3.47 -5.04
CA ASP A 223 29.84 2.56 -3.89
C ASP A 223 28.45 1.93 -3.71
N GLU A 224 27.38 2.73 -3.85
CA GLU A 224 26.00 2.24 -3.79
C GLU A 224 25.67 1.30 -4.96
N VAL A 225 26.15 1.60 -6.19
CA VAL A 225 26.00 0.69 -7.34
C VAL A 225 26.66 -0.66 -7.05
N THR A 226 27.84 -0.65 -6.43
CA THR A 226 28.55 -1.88 -6.07
C THR A 226 27.77 -2.68 -5.02
N GLN A 227 27.26 -2.03 -3.98
CA GLN A 227 26.44 -2.66 -2.96
C GLN A 227 25.13 -3.24 -3.54
N LEU A 228 24.47 -2.48 -4.40
CA LEU A 228 23.23 -2.89 -5.04
C LEU A 228 23.43 -4.05 -6.01
N GLN A 229 24.58 -4.14 -6.67
CA GLN A 229 24.88 -5.25 -7.56
C GLN A 229 24.74 -6.59 -6.82
N ASP A 230 25.23 -6.70 -5.59
CA ASP A 230 25.13 -7.92 -4.79
C ASP A 230 23.69 -8.18 -4.31
N LEU A 231 23.01 -7.14 -3.80
CA LEU A 231 21.62 -7.25 -3.33
C LEU A 231 20.67 -7.68 -4.46
N ILE A 232 20.74 -6.99 -5.60
CA ILE A 232 19.88 -7.22 -6.77
C ILE A 232 20.16 -8.57 -7.40
N SER A 233 21.44 -8.99 -7.49
CA SER A 233 21.77 -10.30 -8.06
C SER A 233 21.16 -11.45 -7.26
N SER A 234 21.11 -11.31 -5.93
CA SER A 234 20.43 -12.25 -5.04
C SER A 234 18.91 -12.22 -5.24
N ILE A 235 18.31 -11.02 -5.30
CA ILE A 235 16.87 -10.86 -5.48
C ILE A 235 16.40 -11.45 -6.81
N LEU A 236 17.13 -11.20 -7.90
CA LEU A 236 16.77 -11.60 -9.26
C LEU A 236 17.37 -12.94 -9.69
N GLU A 237 18.05 -13.67 -8.80
CA GLU A 237 18.70 -14.97 -9.11
C GLU A 237 17.74 -15.92 -9.82
N ASP A 238 16.49 -15.90 -9.37
CA ASP A 238 15.45 -16.79 -9.84
C ASP A 238 14.85 -16.38 -11.21
N GLN A 239 15.10 -15.15 -11.66
CA GLN A 239 14.70 -14.63 -12.97
C GLN A 239 15.77 -14.83 -14.04
N ASN A 240 16.98 -15.25 -13.66
CA ASN A 240 18.12 -15.46 -14.57
C ASN A 240 18.09 -16.81 -15.33
N SER A 241 17.07 -17.65 -15.12
CA SER A 241 16.92 -18.90 -15.87
C SER A 241 16.29 -18.66 -17.25
N THR A 242 16.71 -19.43 -18.27
CA THR A 242 16.29 -19.22 -19.67
C THR A 242 14.78 -19.24 -19.79
N PHE A 243 14.21 -18.12 -20.22
CA PHE A 243 12.78 -17.93 -20.43
C PHE A 243 12.30 -18.85 -21.57
N THR A 244 11.79 -20.00 -21.21
CA THR A 244 10.81 -20.72 -22.03
C THR A 244 9.46 -20.19 -21.60
N GLY A 245 8.50 -19.96 -22.51
CA GLY A 245 7.16 -19.41 -22.20
C GLY A 245 6.28 -20.26 -21.24
N THR A 246 6.91 -21.13 -20.44
CA THR A 246 6.36 -22.06 -19.47
C THR A 246 7.00 -21.92 -18.07
N THR A 247 7.93 -20.97 -17.85
CA THR A 247 8.66 -20.84 -16.57
C THR A 247 7.83 -20.12 -15.50
N VAL A 248 7.56 -20.82 -14.38
CA VAL A 248 6.86 -20.35 -13.17
C VAL A 248 7.55 -19.12 -12.55
N CYS A 249 6.78 -18.12 -12.10
CA CYS A 249 7.28 -16.96 -11.34
C CYS A 249 7.95 -17.43 -10.04
N PRO A 250 9.26 -17.29 -9.89
CA PRO A 250 9.92 -17.65 -8.66
C PRO A 250 9.88 -16.42 -7.74
N GLY A 251 9.25 -16.60 -6.59
CA GLY A 251 8.99 -15.53 -5.64
C GLY A 251 7.73 -15.77 -4.81
N CYS A 252 6.69 -16.40 -5.37
CA CYS A 252 5.44 -16.70 -4.64
C CYS A 252 5.22 -18.19 -4.33
N GLY A 253 6.05 -19.10 -4.85
CA GLY A 253 5.93 -20.54 -4.57
C GLY A 253 4.67 -21.22 -5.12
N LEU A 254 3.87 -20.50 -5.92
CA LEU A 254 2.71 -21.03 -6.63
C LEU A 254 3.13 -21.39 -8.05
N GLY A 255 2.60 -22.51 -8.55
CA GLY A 255 2.93 -23.12 -9.83
C GLY A 255 2.57 -22.26 -11.06
N PRO A 256 2.50 -22.87 -12.26
CA PRO A 256 2.57 -22.13 -13.52
C PRO A 256 1.47 -21.08 -13.64
N PHE A 257 1.91 -19.85 -13.93
CA PHE A 257 1.14 -18.66 -14.33
C PHE A 257 -0.33 -18.67 -13.92
N THR A 258 -0.60 -18.32 -12.66
CA THR A 258 -1.95 -17.94 -12.23
C THR A 258 -1.93 -16.56 -11.58
N ASN A 259 -3.10 -15.94 -11.62
CA ASN A 259 -3.46 -14.57 -11.27
C ASN A 259 -3.39 -14.28 -9.74
N ASP A 260 -2.45 -14.94 -9.05
CA ASP A 260 -2.31 -14.94 -7.59
C ASP A 260 -0.88 -14.52 -7.18
N CYS A 261 -0.24 -13.60 -7.91
CA CYS A 261 0.98 -12.98 -7.41
C CYS A 261 0.61 -11.88 -6.38
N PRO A 262 1.08 -11.97 -5.13
CA PRO A 262 0.89 -10.91 -4.13
C PRO A 262 1.60 -9.60 -4.49
N CYS A 263 2.44 -9.60 -5.52
CA CYS A 263 3.16 -8.46 -6.07
C CYS A 263 2.30 -7.47 -6.87
N GLY A 264 0.98 -7.57 -6.79
CA GLY A 264 0.08 -6.72 -7.57
C GLY A 264 0.26 -6.84 -9.08
N LEU A 265 0.88 -7.88 -9.64
CA LEU A 265 0.98 -7.99 -11.09
C LEU A 265 -0.35 -8.46 -11.69
N GLY A 266 -1.19 -7.50 -12.08
CA GLY A 266 -2.23 -7.70 -13.09
C GLY A 266 -1.65 -8.32 -14.38
N PRO A 267 -2.53 -8.85 -15.25
CA PRO A 267 -2.14 -9.81 -16.27
C PRO A 267 -1.06 -9.26 -17.22
N CYS A 268 -0.01 -10.05 -17.35
CA CYS A 268 0.94 -9.95 -18.46
C CYS A 268 0.17 -10.21 -19.76
N GLY A 269 0.17 -9.25 -20.69
CA GLY A 269 -0.62 -9.30 -21.92
C GLY A 269 -0.51 -10.61 -22.72
N THR A 270 -1.70 -11.21 -22.90
CA THR A 270 -2.20 -12.09 -23.97
C THR A 270 -1.46 -13.40 -24.29
N ASP A 271 -1.95 -14.51 -23.75
CA ASP A 271 -2.62 -15.56 -24.55
C ASP A 271 -3.42 -16.48 -23.62
N GLY A 272 -4.64 -16.82 -24.03
CA GLY A 272 -5.66 -17.40 -23.16
C GLY A 272 -5.36 -18.80 -22.60
N THR A 273 -6.33 -19.26 -21.80
CA THR A 273 -6.50 -20.59 -21.19
C THR A 273 -5.70 -20.78 -19.89
N THR A 274 -6.22 -20.55 -18.67
CA THR A 274 -7.55 -20.84 -18.11
C THR A 274 -7.95 -19.81 -17.03
N THR A 275 -8.77 -18.82 -17.36
CA THR A 275 -9.42 -17.95 -16.38
C THR A 275 -10.61 -18.70 -15.78
N ALA A 276 -10.64 -18.89 -14.46
CA ALA A 276 -11.92 -19.06 -13.79
C ALA A 276 -12.74 -17.79 -14.08
N THR A 277 -13.96 -17.94 -14.59
CA THR A 277 -14.90 -16.84 -14.77
C THR A 277 -15.75 -16.74 -13.52
N LEU A 278 -16.12 -15.52 -13.12
CA LEU A 278 -17.12 -15.33 -12.07
C LEU A 278 -18.46 -15.91 -12.54
N SER A 279 -19.18 -16.55 -11.64
CA SER A 279 -20.61 -16.76 -11.82
C SER A 279 -21.34 -15.41 -11.72
N ASP A 280 -22.57 -15.34 -12.26
CA ASP A 280 -23.39 -14.13 -12.15
C ASP A 280 -23.60 -13.70 -10.68
N ALA A 281 -23.64 -14.65 -9.75
CA ALA A 281 -23.75 -14.39 -8.32
C ALA A 281 -22.46 -13.78 -7.76
N GLU A 282 -21.30 -14.37 -8.06
CA GLU A 282 -20.01 -13.84 -7.61
C GLU A 282 -19.70 -12.46 -8.19
N LEU A 283 -20.09 -12.21 -9.45
CA LEU A 283 -19.96 -10.89 -10.05
C LEU A 283 -20.89 -9.87 -9.38
N ALA A 284 -22.15 -10.23 -9.12
CA ALA A 284 -23.08 -9.36 -8.43
C ALA A 284 -22.61 -9.03 -7.01
N ASP A 285 -22.06 -10.02 -6.29
CA ASP A 285 -21.48 -9.84 -4.97
C ASP A 285 -20.24 -8.92 -5.03
N LEU A 286 -19.32 -9.15 -5.98
CA LEU A 286 -18.13 -8.30 -6.17
C LEU A 286 -18.49 -6.84 -6.53
N VAL A 287 -19.49 -6.63 -7.40
CA VAL A 287 -20.02 -5.30 -7.76
C VAL A 287 -20.62 -4.59 -6.55
N LEU A 288 -21.30 -5.32 -5.67
CA LEU A 288 -21.84 -4.72 -4.46
C LEU A 288 -20.72 -4.37 -3.49
N LEU A 289 -19.80 -5.30 -3.22
CA LEU A 289 -18.71 -5.11 -2.27
C LEU A 289 -17.84 -3.91 -2.66
N VAL A 290 -17.38 -3.80 -3.92
CA VAL A 290 -16.53 -2.66 -4.34
C VAL A 290 -17.21 -1.30 -4.17
N LYS A 291 -18.54 -1.25 -4.32
CA LYS A 291 -19.32 -0.02 -4.09
C LYS A 291 -19.43 0.31 -2.61
N VAL A 292 -19.59 -0.70 -1.75
CA VAL A 292 -19.69 -0.50 -0.30
C VAL A 292 -18.33 -0.07 0.28
N GLU A 293 -17.22 -0.70 -0.11
CA GLU A 293 -15.88 -0.26 0.33
C GLU A 293 -15.59 1.19 -0.08
N LYS A 294 -15.98 1.58 -1.31
CA LYS A 294 -15.88 2.98 -1.75
C LYS A 294 -16.78 3.89 -0.92
N LEU A 295 -17.99 3.45 -0.57
CA LEU A 295 -18.91 4.20 0.28
C LEU A 295 -18.29 4.45 1.66
N ALA A 296 -17.70 3.43 2.28
CA ALA A 296 -17.00 3.56 3.54
C ALA A 296 -15.83 4.55 3.44
N TYR A 297 -14.95 4.37 2.44
CA TYR A 297 -13.86 5.30 2.16
C TYR A 297 -14.36 6.75 2.03
N ASP A 298 -15.34 7.01 1.18
CA ASP A 298 -15.83 8.36 0.90
C ASP A 298 -16.49 9.01 2.12
N VAL A 299 -17.29 8.25 2.88
CA VAL A 299 -17.97 8.74 4.09
C VAL A 299 -16.94 9.02 5.19
N TYR A 300 -16.00 8.10 5.43
CA TYR A 300 -14.99 8.26 6.48
C TYR A 300 -14.02 9.39 6.16
N TYR A 301 -13.62 9.53 4.89
CA TYR A 301 -12.85 10.67 4.42
C TYR A 301 -13.59 11.97 4.73
N THR A 302 -14.85 12.09 4.31
CA THR A 302 -15.64 13.31 4.48
C THR A 302 -15.89 13.67 5.95
N LEU A 303 -16.26 12.70 6.77
CA LEU A 303 -16.47 12.92 8.21
C LEU A 303 -15.16 13.16 8.95
N GLY A 304 -14.06 12.52 8.54
CA GLY A 304 -12.72 12.72 9.10
C GLY A 304 -12.20 14.14 8.91
N GLN A 305 -12.55 14.81 7.81
CA GLN A 305 -12.25 16.23 7.61
C GLN A 305 -12.98 17.14 8.62
N THR A 306 -14.15 16.71 9.10
CA THR A 306 -14.95 17.46 10.09
C THR A 306 -14.51 17.12 11.52
N TYR A 307 -14.21 15.85 11.78
CA TYR A 307 -13.89 15.31 13.09
C TYR A 307 -12.47 14.73 13.10
N THR A 308 -11.48 15.61 13.20
CA THR A 308 -10.06 15.22 13.23
C THR A 308 -9.60 14.65 14.58
N THR A 309 -10.45 14.70 15.62
CA THR A 309 -10.14 14.15 16.95
C THR A 309 -11.37 13.46 17.54
N PRO A 310 -11.30 12.16 17.86
CA PRO A 310 -10.17 11.25 17.67
C PRO A 310 -9.88 10.95 16.17
N PRO A 311 -8.64 10.58 15.81
CA PRO A 311 -8.25 10.37 14.40
C PRO A 311 -8.80 9.07 13.78
N ILE A 312 -9.72 8.38 14.46
CA ILE A 312 -10.24 7.07 14.07
C ILE A 312 -10.81 7.05 12.64
N LEU A 313 -11.59 8.07 12.25
CA LEU A 313 -12.15 8.16 10.90
C LEU A 313 -11.04 8.23 9.85
N GLY A 314 -10.01 9.07 10.08
CA GLY A 314 -8.87 9.17 9.17
C GLY A 314 -8.07 7.86 9.08
N ASN A 315 -7.83 7.19 10.21
CA ASN A 315 -7.11 5.93 10.24
C ASN A 315 -7.84 4.81 9.48
N ILE A 316 -9.16 4.69 9.67
CA ILE A 316 -9.98 3.66 9.02
C ILE A 316 -10.21 4.00 7.54
N THR A 317 -10.33 5.29 7.18
CA THR A 317 -10.42 5.73 5.76
C THR A 317 -9.30 5.12 4.91
N GLU A 318 -8.06 5.13 5.39
CA GLU A 318 -6.94 4.55 4.65
C GLU A 318 -7.02 3.03 4.52
N ALA A 319 -7.66 2.34 5.48
CA ALA A 319 -7.95 0.92 5.37
C ALA A 319 -9.00 0.65 4.28
N GLU A 320 -10.09 1.42 4.23
CA GLU A 320 -11.13 1.24 3.22
C GLU A 320 -10.67 1.58 1.81
N ASN A 321 -9.76 2.55 1.66
CA ASN A 321 -9.12 2.77 0.37
C ASN A 321 -8.40 1.50 -0.11
N ARG A 322 -7.68 0.80 0.78
CA ARG A 322 -6.99 -0.45 0.43
C ARG A 322 -7.97 -1.56 0.09
N HIS A 323 -9.03 -1.72 0.87
CA HIS A 323 -10.07 -2.71 0.60
C HIS A 323 -10.70 -2.47 -0.77
N TRP A 324 -11.09 -1.23 -1.04
CA TRP A 324 -11.61 -0.80 -2.33
C TRP A 324 -10.64 -1.17 -3.47
N LYS A 325 -9.35 -0.81 -3.37
CA LYS A 325 -8.35 -1.14 -4.41
C LYS A 325 -8.15 -2.64 -4.62
N VAL A 326 -8.17 -3.44 -3.54
CA VAL A 326 -8.10 -4.90 -3.63
C VAL A 326 -9.28 -5.45 -4.44
N LEU A 327 -10.49 -4.93 -4.23
CA LEU A 327 -11.66 -5.34 -5.02
C LEU A 327 -11.60 -4.84 -6.47
N GLN A 328 -11.13 -3.62 -6.74
CA GLN A 328 -10.92 -3.13 -8.11
C GLN A 328 -9.99 -4.06 -8.91
N ASN A 329 -8.95 -4.60 -8.27
CA ASN A 329 -8.03 -5.55 -8.91
C ASN A 329 -8.72 -6.87 -9.32
N LEU A 330 -9.81 -7.27 -8.65
CA LEU A 330 -10.58 -8.44 -9.05
C LEU A 330 -11.35 -8.20 -10.36
N PHE A 331 -11.84 -6.98 -10.61
CA PHE A 331 -12.44 -6.65 -11.91
C PHE A 331 -11.43 -6.80 -13.05
N VAL A 332 -10.19 -6.32 -12.84
CA VAL A 332 -9.10 -6.51 -13.80
C VAL A 332 -8.79 -8.00 -14.00
N LYS A 333 -8.70 -8.78 -12.91
CA LYS A 333 -8.41 -10.23 -12.94
C LYS A 333 -9.45 -11.03 -13.72
N TYR A 334 -10.72 -10.72 -13.52
CA TYR A 334 -11.84 -11.45 -14.12
C TYR A 334 -12.27 -10.87 -15.48
N GLY A 335 -11.70 -9.73 -15.90
CA GLY A 335 -12.02 -9.07 -17.16
C GLY A 335 -13.38 -8.37 -17.14
N GLU A 336 -13.79 -7.91 -15.96
CA GLU A 336 -15.09 -7.28 -15.69
C GLU A 336 -14.96 -5.76 -15.61
N THR A 337 -16.08 -5.04 -15.72
CA THR A 337 -16.10 -3.58 -15.61
C THR A 337 -16.29 -3.16 -14.17
N ASP A 338 -15.33 -2.40 -13.63
CA ASP A 338 -15.44 -1.81 -12.31
C ASP A 338 -16.46 -0.65 -12.29
N PRO A 339 -17.53 -0.73 -11.47
CA PRO A 339 -18.54 0.32 -11.39
C PRO A 339 -18.06 1.62 -10.72
N THR A 340 -16.90 1.62 -10.06
CA THR A 340 -16.37 2.79 -9.34
C THR A 340 -15.43 3.66 -10.19
N LEU A 341 -15.22 3.31 -11.46
CA LEU A 341 -14.45 4.08 -12.42
C LEU A 341 -15.37 4.92 -13.33
N ASP A 342 -14.84 6.01 -13.84
CA ASP A 342 -15.47 6.81 -14.90
C ASP A 342 -15.27 6.17 -16.28
N GLY A 343 -15.87 6.77 -17.32
CA GLY A 343 -15.77 6.28 -18.69
C GLY A 343 -14.35 6.34 -19.32
N SER A 344 -13.37 6.92 -18.62
CA SER A 344 -11.96 6.94 -18.99
C SER A 344 -11.09 5.97 -18.18
N GLY A 345 -11.67 5.25 -17.22
CA GLY A 345 -10.96 4.32 -16.35
C GLY A 345 -10.31 4.97 -15.13
N LEU A 346 -10.72 6.18 -14.75
CA LEU A 346 -10.26 6.86 -13.55
C LEU A 346 -11.24 6.67 -12.40
N ASP A 347 -10.76 6.65 -11.16
CA ASP A 347 -11.62 6.60 -9.98
C ASP A 347 -12.62 7.75 -9.97
N LEU A 348 -13.88 7.44 -9.67
CA LEU A 348 -14.88 8.46 -9.39
C LEU A 348 -14.49 9.24 -8.14
N ALA A 349 -14.61 10.56 -8.20
CA ALA A 349 -14.33 11.44 -7.07
C ALA A 349 -15.24 11.12 -5.87
N THR A 350 -14.81 11.54 -4.67
CA THR A 350 -15.57 11.36 -3.43
C THR A 350 -17.00 11.85 -3.56
N GLY A 351 -17.95 11.00 -3.17
CA GLY A 351 -19.38 11.28 -3.23
C GLY A 351 -20.02 11.11 -4.61
N LEU A 352 -19.26 10.75 -5.65
CA LEU A 352 -19.79 10.46 -6.98
C LEU A 352 -19.85 8.94 -7.23
N TYR A 353 -20.97 8.48 -7.80
CA TYR A 353 -21.20 7.07 -8.10
C TYR A 353 -21.91 6.89 -9.44
N ASN A 354 -21.60 5.83 -10.18
CA ASN A 354 -22.39 5.41 -11.36
C ASN A 354 -23.71 4.72 -10.98
N ASP A 355 -24.19 4.93 -9.76
CA ASP A 355 -25.35 4.29 -9.15
C ASP A 355 -26.05 5.28 -8.22
N ALA A 356 -27.26 5.70 -8.57
CA ALA A 356 -28.01 6.73 -7.85
C ALA A 356 -28.34 6.30 -6.40
N ASP A 357 -28.53 5.00 -6.16
CA ASP A 357 -28.82 4.50 -4.81
C ASP A 357 -27.57 4.64 -3.91
N MET A 358 -26.37 4.54 -4.48
CA MET A 358 -25.11 4.76 -3.74
C MET A 358 -24.83 6.24 -3.51
N GLU A 359 -25.16 7.12 -4.46
CA GLU A 359 -25.09 8.58 -4.24
C GLU A 359 -26.03 9.01 -3.10
N GLU A 360 -27.26 8.47 -3.07
CA GLU A 360 -28.23 8.73 -2.00
C GLU A 360 -27.73 8.18 -0.66
N ALA A 361 -27.23 6.94 -0.62
CA ALA A 361 -26.66 6.35 0.60
C ALA A 361 -25.51 7.18 1.16
N TYR A 362 -24.56 7.61 0.30
CA TYR A 362 -23.46 8.49 0.71
C TYR A 362 -23.98 9.77 1.36
N GLN A 363 -24.95 10.44 0.74
CA GLN A 363 -25.50 11.67 1.28
C GLN A 363 -26.22 11.44 2.62
N GLU A 364 -26.99 10.36 2.74
CA GLU A 364 -27.69 10.01 3.99
C GLU A 364 -26.71 9.77 5.15
N TYR A 365 -25.64 9.00 4.92
CA TYR A 365 -24.64 8.73 5.95
C TYR A 365 -23.84 9.99 6.33
N VAL A 366 -23.45 10.82 5.37
CA VAL A 366 -22.78 12.10 5.65
C VAL A 366 -23.70 13.04 6.43
N ASP A 367 -24.96 13.19 6.00
CA ASP A 367 -25.94 14.07 6.66
C ASP A 367 -26.23 13.61 8.09
N TYR A 368 -26.25 12.30 8.35
CA TYR A 368 -26.40 11.76 9.69
C TYR A 368 -25.14 12.00 10.53
N GLY A 369 -23.97 11.65 10.00
CA GLY A 369 -22.70 11.69 10.70
C GLY A 369 -22.22 13.09 11.04
N VAL A 370 -22.47 14.08 10.19
CA VAL A 370 -22.00 15.46 10.38
C VAL A 370 -22.71 16.21 11.52
N VAL A 371 -23.81 15.66 12.04
CA VAL A 371 -24.58 16.30 13.13
C VAL A 371 -23.79 16.31 14.44
N SER A 372 -23.06 15.23 14.75
CA SER A 372 -22.21 15.15 15.94
C SER A 372 -21.16 14.06 15.84
N LEU A 373 -20.07 14.19 16.61
CA LEU A 373 -19.04 13.14 16.68
C LEU A 373 -19.62 11.76 17.03
N LEU A 374 -20.59 11.70 17.94
CA LEU A 374 -21.27 10.45 18.27
C LEU A 374 -21.95 9.83 17.05
N GLN A 375 -22.67 10.63 16.26
CA GLN A 375 -23.34 10.15 15.06
C GLN A 375 -22.36 9.79 13.95
N ALA A 376 -21.19 10.44 13.88
CA ALA A 376 -20.12 10.02 12.98
C ALA A 376 -19.56 8.64 13.35
N MET A 377 -19.39 8.35 14.65
CA MET A 377 -18.98 7.00 15.10
C MET A 377 -20.07 5.96 14.86
N GLU A 378 -21.34 6.32 15.10
CA GLU A 378 -22.49 5.45 14.76
C GLU A 378 -22.58 5.20 13.25
N THR A 379 -22.28 6.20 12.42
CA THR A 379 -22.19 6.05 10.96
C THR A 379 -21.15 5.01 10.58
N GLY A 380 -19.96 5.06 11.19
CA GLY A 380 -18.94 4.02 11.06
C GLY A 380 -19.49 2.64 11.39
N THR A 381 -20.04 2.45 12.60
CA THR A 381 -20.64 1.16 13.00
C THR A 381 -21.71 0.66 12.02
N LEU A 382 -22.55 1.54 11.47
CA LEU A 382 -23.60 1.16 10.51
C LEU A 382 -23.03 0.67 9.17
N ILE A 383 -21.96 1.29 8.69
CA ILE A 383 -21.31 0.93 7.43
C ILE A 383 -20.52 -0.38 7.59
N GLU A 384 -19.72 -0.53 8.64
CA GLU A 384 -18.98 -1.79 8.90
C GLU A 384 -19.93 -2.99 9.07
N GLN A 385 -21.09 -2.78 9.70
CA GLN A 385 -22.09 -3.83 9.82
C GLN A 385 -22.71 -4.21 8.45
N LEU A 386 -22.90 -3.23 7.57
CA LEU A 386 -23.34 -3.46 6.20
C LEU A 386 -22.31 -4.29 5.43
N GLU A 387 -21.02 -3.94 5.53
CA GLU A 387 -19.91 -4.66 4.88
C GLU A 387 -19.80 -6.10 5.34
N LEU A 388 -19.77 -6.31 6.67
CA LEU A 388 -19.76 -7.65 7.25
C LEU A 388 -20.92 -8.51 6.76
N ASP A 389 -22.13 -7.95 6.67
CA ASP A 389 -23.30 -8.68 6.17
C ASP A 389 -23.14 -9.07 4.69
N LYS A 390 -22.54 -8.19 3.86
CA LYS A 390 -22.30 -8.48 2.43
C LYS A 390 -21.18 -9.48 2.23
N LEU A 391 -20.06 -9.34 2.95
CA LEU A 391 -18.94 -10.27 2.86
C LEU A 391 -19.31 -11.68 3.31
N ASN A 392 -20.06 -11.81 4.41
CA ASN A 392 -20.53 -13.13 4.86
C ASN A 392 -21.47 -13.80 3.83
N SER A 393 -22.32 -13.01 3.17
CA SER A 393 -23.16 -13.51 2.07
C SER A 393 -22.31 -13.95 0.87
N ALA A 394 -21.38 -13.10 0.43
CA ALA A 394 -20.51 -13.37 -0.72
C ALA A 394 -19.60 -14.58 -0.49
N LEU A 395 -19.04 -14.73 0.71
CA LEU A 395 -18.23 -15.88 1.11
C LEU A 395 -19.02 -17.20 1.04
N GLY A 396 -20.32 -17.16 1.31
CA GLY A 396 -21.20 -18.33 1.17
C GLY A 396 -21.54 -18.69 -0.28
N ASN A 397 -21.36 -17.75 -1.22
CA ASN A 397 -21.71 -17.92 -2.63
C ASN A 397 -20.54 -18.32 -3.53
N THR A 398 -19.29 -18.23 -3.03
CA THR A 398 -18.09 -18.54 -3.82
C THR A 398 -17.37 -19.80 -3.34
N THR A 399 -16.67 -20.45 -4.27
CA THR A 399 -15.65 -21.47 -3.96
C THR A 399 -14.30 -21.13 -4.58
N LEU A 400 -14.18 -19.93 -5.17
CA LEU A 400 -12.95 -19.44 -5.77
C LEU A 400 -11.95 -19.12 -4.64
N PRO A 401 -10.75 -19.74 -4.63
CA PRO A 401 -9.82 -19.61 -3.51
C PRO A 401 -9.39 -18.18 -3.22
N ASP A 402 -9.25 -17.34 -4.25
CA ASP A 402 -8.87 -15.94 -4.14
C ASP A 402 -9.97 -15.09 -3.52
N LEU A 403 -11.23 -15.19 -4.00
CA LEU A 403 -12.39 -14.52 -3.40
C LEU A 403 -12.58 -14.96 -1.95
N THR A 404 -12.47 -16.26 -1.69
CA THR A 404 -12.57 -16.82 -0.33
C THR A 404 -11.53 -16.20 0.60
N THR A 405 -10.28 -16.09 0.13
CA THR A 405 -9.17 -15.54 0.92
C THR A 405 -9.39 -14.05 1.19
N ILE A 406 -9.74 -13.27 0.15
CA ILE A 406 -9.95 -11.83 0.27
C ILE A 406 -11.13 -11.55 1.22
N TYR A 407 -12.29 -12.17 1.01
CA TYR A 407 -13.47 -11.93 1.84
C TYR A 407 -13.25 -12.33 3.30
N THR A 408 -12.52 -13.42 3.55
CA THR A 408 -12.18 -13.83 4.93
C THR A 408 -11.29 -12.80 5.62
N ASN A 409 -10.35 -12.21 4.90
CA ASN A 409 -9.48 -11.17 5.44
C ASN A 409 -10.26 -9.89 5.76
N PHE A 410 -11.14 -9.47 4.85
CA PHE A 410 -11.98 -8.26 5.05
C PHE A 410 -12.91 -8.44 6.25
N ILE A 411 -13.58 -9.59 6.39
CA ILE A 411 -14.42 -9.89 7.58
C ILE A 411 -13.65 -9.70 8.90
N SER A 412 -12.36 -10.02 8.92
CA SER A 412 -11.53 -9.81 10.11
C SER A 412 -11.18 -8.33 10.31
N ALA A 413 -10.94 -7.57 9.24
CA ALA A 413 -10.60 -6.15 9.28
C ALA A 413 -11.81 -5.31 9.69
N ASP A 414 -12.95 -5.47 9.02
CA ASP A 414 -14.21 -4.75 9.28
C ASP A 414 -14.73 -5.06 10.69
N GLY A 415 -14.52 -6.29 11.18
CA GLY A 415 -14.81 -6.63 12.57
C GLY A 415 -13.98 -5.81 13.58
N ALA A 416 -12.73 -5.50 13.23
CA ALA A 416 -11.85 -4.64 14.02
C ALA A 416 -12.26 -3.16 13.91
N HIS A 417 -12.60 -2.68 12.70
CA HIS A 417 -13.12 -1.33 12.48
C HIS A 417 -14.42 -1.10 13.25
N MET A 418 -15.38 -2.03 13.14
CA MET A 418 -16.64 -1.99 13.87
C MET A 418 -16.40 -1.90 15.38
N THR A 419 -15.51 -2.73 15.92
CA THR A 419 -15.13 -2.69 17.34
C THR A 419 -14.51 -1.33 17.72
N ALA A 420 -13.69 -0.75 16.84
CA ALA A 420 -13.08 0.54 17.06
C ALA A 420 -14.12 1.67 17.12
N PHE A 421 -15.10 1.68 16.20
CA PHE A 421 -16.21 2.64 16.24
C PHE A 421 -17.10 2.45 17.47
N GLU A 422 -17.47 1.21 17.81
CA GLU A 422 -18.31 0.90 18.98
C GLU A 422 -17.66 1.37 20.30
N ASN A 423 -16.34 1.31 20.41
CA ASN A 423 -15.62 1.82 21.58
C ASN A 423 -15.75 3.34 21.77
N HIS A 424 -16.15 4.08 20.73
CA HIS A 424 -16.38 5.52 20.76
C HIS A 424 -17.86 5.91 20.84
N THR A 425 -18.79 4.94 20.71
CA THR A 425 -20.23 5.16 20.87
C THR A 425 -20.76 4.78 22.27
N ASN A 426 -19.99 4.02 23.05
CA ASN A 426 -20.42 3.43 24.33
C ASN A 426 -20.16 4.28 25.58
#